data_AF-A0A2V8W841-F1
#
_entry.id   AF-A0A2V8W841-F1
#
_cell.length_a   1.000
_cell.length_b   1.000
_cell.length_c   1.000
_cell.angle_alpha   90.00
_cell.angle_beta   90.00
_cell.angle_gamma   90.00
#
_symmetry.space_group_name_H-M   'P 1'
#
loop_
_entity.id
_entity.type
_entity.pdbx_description
1 polymer ?
#
loop_
_entity_poly.entity_id
_entity_poly.type
_entity_poly.pdbx_seq_one_letter_code
_entity_poly.pdbx_strand_id
1 'polypeptide(L)'
;MFLNPETRMNPNLEFAQGVRGFNTGRGTGLIETRDIYRLVDAIGLLRGSKSWTAADQKGMEDWCGKFLYWMMHSQNGKDEAAAKNNHGTFYDVQVVSLALFNDQIEIARSVLQAAREKRIAMQIEPDGRQPLELERTKALGYSAMNLAGLFELGLLGENVGVDIWSFRTLDGRNIRKALDYLVPFVAGEQKWPYQQIIEFKGAEISPVLAVAAVKYKDRRYPDLAVKIDADVLRRVDTFPFRPLLSQ
;
A
#
# COMPACT_ATOMS: atom_id res chain seq x y z
N MET A 1 13.82 16.04 9.27
CA MET A 1 13.77 14.60 9.60
C MET A 1 14.69 13.75 8.72
N PHE A 2 14.89 14.04 7.42
CA PHE A 2 15.69 13.15 6.55
C PHE A 2 17.08 13.69 6.22
N LEU A 3 17.23 15.01 6.05
CA LEU A 3 18.42 15.59 5.43
C LEU A 3 19.39 16.26 6.41
N ASN A 4 18.87 16.96 7.44
CA ASN A 4 19.72 17.61 8.44
C ASN A 4 20.53 16.54 9.23
N PRO A 5 21.88 16.53 9.15
CA PRO A 5 22.71 15.50 9.78
C PRO A 5 22.51 15.34 11.28
N GLU A 6 22.19 16.42 12.00
CA GLU A 6 22.04 16.41 13.46
C GLU A 6 20.74 15.74 13.92
N THR A 7 19.73 15.70 13.05
CA THR A 7 18.37 15.25 13.39
C THR A 7 17.82 14.21 12.42
N ARG A 8 18.64 13.73 11.49
CA ARG A 8 18.17 12.79 10.47
C ARG A 8 17.89 11.42 11.07
N MET A 9 16.80 10.82 10.62
CA MET A 9 16.61 9.39 10.77
C MET A 9 17.59 8.65 9.85
N ASN A 10 18.30 7.64 10.37
CA ASN A 10 19.09 6.75 9.52
C ASN A 10 18.15 5.99 8.57
N PRO A 11 18.54 5.73 7.30
CA PRO A 11 17.69 5.06 6.32
C PRO A 11 17.61 3.55 6.57
N ASN A 12 17.11 3.16 7.75
CA ASN A 12 16.84 1.78 8.17
C ASN A 12 15.85 1.76 9.35
N LEU A 13 15.30 0.59 9.64
CA LEU A 13 14.39 0.32 10.77
C LEU A 13 14.94 -0.80 11.65
N GLU A 14 16.25 -0.80 11.90
CA GLU A 14 16.93 -1.88 12.65
C GLU A 14 16.36 -2.12 14.05
N PHE A 15 15.81 -1.06 14.65
CA PHE A 15 15.27 -1.06 16.02
C PHE A 15 13.75 -0.96 16.09
N ALA A 16 13.06 -1.06 14.95
CA ALA A 16 11.62 -0.87 14.90
C ALA A 16 10.87 -2.03 15.56
N GLN A 17 9.87 -1.68 16.38
CA GLN A 17 9.05 -2.62 17.16
C GLN A 17 9.86 -3.65 17.98
N GLY A 18 11.02 -3.24 18.51
CA GLY A 18 11.78 -4.06 19.45
C GLY A 18 10.93 -4.45 20.67
N VAL A 19 11.03 -5.70 21.10
CA VAL A 19 10.32 -6.22 22.26
C VAL A 19 11.30 -6.45 23.40
N ARG A 20 11.12 -5.70 24.50
CA ARG A 20 11.99 -5.75 25.68
C ARG A 20 12.19 -7.19 26.17
N GLY A 21 13.44 -7.62 26.22
CA GLY A 21 13.82 -8.96 26.67
C GLY A 21 13.76 -10.05 25.59
N PHE A 22 13.39 -9.71 24.35
CA PHE A 22 13.29 -10.68 23.25
C PHE A 22 14.13 -10.28 22.04
N ASN A 23 13.99 -9.05 21.54
CA ASN A 23 14.76 -8.54 20.41
C ASN A 23 14.90 -7.01 20.44
N THR A 24 15.83 -6.49 19.65
CA THR A 24 16.08 -5.05 19.48
C THR A 24 15.24 -4.42 18.37
N GLY A 25 14.75 -5.24 17.43
CA GLY A 25 13.87 -4.89 16.32
C GLY A 25 13.41 -6.16 15.61
N ARG A 26 12.50 -6.01 14.64
CA ARG A 26 11.94 -7.14 13.87
C ARG A 26 11.35 -6.67 12.55
N GLY A 27 11.20 -7.60 11.60
CA GLY A 27 10.62 -7.34 10.29
C GLY A 27 9.30 -6.56 10.32
N THR A 28 8.37 -6.93 11.21
CA THR A 28 7.05 -6.27 11.35
C THR A 28 7.14 -4.78 11.67
N GLY A 29 8.29 -4.28 12.13
CA GLY A 29 8.55 -2.87 12.33
C GLY A 29 8.58 -2.05 11.03
N LEU A 30 8.71 -2.68 9.86
CA LEU A 30 8.59 -2.02 8.56
C LEU A 30 7.19 -1.44 8.30
N ILE A 31 6.16 -1.92 9.00
CA ILE A 31 4.82 -1.35 8.89
C ILE A 31 4.73 0.08 9.44
N GLU A 32 5.66 0.52 10.29
CA GLU A 32 5.71 1.89 10.83
C GLU A 32 5.93 2.92 9.72
N THR A 33 6.55 2.52 8.60
CA THR A 33 6.76 3.36 7.41
C THR A 33 5.88 2.97 6.23
N ARG A 34 4.79 2.22 6.45
CA ARG A 34 3.89 1.78 5.35
C ARG A 34 3.40 2.90 4.44
N ASP A 35 3.29 4.13 4.97
CA ASP A 35 2.80 5.30 4.26
C ASP A 35 3.92 6.10 3.56
N ILE A 36 5.14 5.55 3.45
CA ILE A 36 6.26 6.22 2.77
C ILE A 36 6.02 6.47 1.27
N TYR A 37 5.11 5.73 0.63
CA TYR A 37 4.69 6.01 -0.74
C TYR A 37 4.14 7.45 -0.85
N ARG A 38 3.31 7.87 0.12
CA ARG A 38 2.78 9.25 0.18
C ARG A 38 3.86 10.31 0.36
N LEU A 39 4.99 9.96 1.00
CA LEU A 39 6.12 10.87 1.13
C LEU A 39 6.76 11.14 -0.23
N VAL A 40 7.08 10.08 -0.99
CA VAL A 40 7.73 10.24 -2.31
C VAL A 40 6.80 10.93 -3.30
N ASP A 41 5.50 10.69 -3.18
CA ASP A 41 4.46 11.38 -3.92
C ASP A 41 4.39 12.88 -3.62
N ALA A 42 4.38 13.24 -2.33
CA ALA A 42 4.39 14.63 -1.90
C ALA A 42 5.64 15.35 -2.40
N ILE A 43 6.80 14.68 -2.41
CA ILE A 43 8.03 15.22 -3.01
C ILE A 43 7.85 15.48 -4.50
N GLY A 44 7.19 14.58 -5.23
CA GLY A 44 6.83 14.78 -6.64
C GLY A 44 6.01 16.06 -6.86
N LEU A 45 5.03 16.33 -5.99
CA LEU A 45 4.21 17.55 -6.04
C LEU A 45 4.98 18.84 -5.70
N LEU A 46 6.09 18.74 -4.97
CA LEU A 46 6.95 19.87 -4.64
C LEU A 46 7.90 20.26 -5.77
N ARG A 47 8.01 19.43 -6.82
CA ARG A 47 8.88 19.70 -7.97
C ARG A 47 8.55 21.06 -8.61
N GLY A 48 9.57 21.90 -8.77
CA GLY A 48 9.43 23.26 -9.32
C GLY A 48 9.07 24.33 -8.29
N SER A 49 8.82 23.97 -7.02
CA SER A 49 8.69 24.92 -5.93
C SER A 49 10.02 25.63 -5.65
N LYS A 50 9.98 26.94 -5.39
CA LYS A 50 11.17 27.73 -5.00
C LYS A 50 11.81 27.24 -3.69
N SER A 51 11.02 26.62 -2.81
CA SER A 51 11.47 26.11 -1.53
C SER A 51 11.97 24.65 -1.59
N TRP A 52 11.87 24.00 -2.75
CA TRP A 52 12.37 22.64 -2.97
C TRP A 52 13.61 22.71 -3.86
N THR A 53 14.80 22.66 -3.25
CA THR A 53 16.05 22.83 -3.99
C THR A 53 16.49 21.53 -4.66
N ALA A 54 17.40 21.64 -5.63
CA ALA A 54 18.05 20.45 -6.20
C ALA A 54 18.82 19.64 -5.15
N ALA A 55 19.34 20.29 -4.10
CA ALA A 55 20.01 19.62 -2.99
C ALA A 55 19.03 18.81 -2.13
N ASP A 56 17.81 19.34 -1.90
CA ASP A 56 16.76 18.62 -1.18
C ASP A 56 16.32 17.39 -1.96
N GLN A 57 16.08 17.55 -3.28
CA GLN A 57 15.74 16.46 -4.18
C GLN A 57 16.79 15.35 -4.13
N LYS A 58 18.06 15.70 -4.36
CA LYS A 58 19.17 14.73 -4.36
C LYS A 58 19.34 14.06 -3.00
N GLY A 59 19.18 14.82 -1.91
CA GLY A 59 19.25 14.30 -0.56
C GLY A 59 18.15 13.27 -0.27
N MET A 60 16.93 13.52 -0.74
CA MET A 60 15.83 12.57 -0.58
C MET A 60 16.01 11.33 -1.45
N GLU A 61 16.44 11.48 -2.70
CA GLU A 61 16.80 10.34 -3.57
C GLU A 61 17.86 9.46 -2.91
N ASP A 62 18.91 10.06 -2.36
CA ASP A 62 19.97 9.32 -1.67
C ASP A 62 19.46 8.61 -0.41
N TRP A 63 18.58 9.24 0.37
CA TRP A 63 18.01 8.64 1.56
C TRP A 63 17.07 7.48 1.19
N CYS A 64 16.16 7.68 0.24
CA CYS A 64 15.23 6.67 -0.25
C CYS A 64 15.96 5.48 -0.88
N GLY A 65 17.00 5.72 -1.68
CA GLY A 65 17.79 4.66 -2.30
C GLY A 65 18.54 3.81 -1.27
N LYS A 66 19.09 4.44 -0.21
CA LYS A 66 19.71 3.71 0.91
C LYS A 66 18.70 2.91 1.71
N PHE A 67 17.50 3.45 1.94
CA PHE A 67 16.45 2.76 2.67
C PHE A 67 15.91 1.57 1.89
N LEU A 68 15.66 1.73 0.59
CA LEU A 68 15.32 0.65 -0.34
C LEU A 68 16.39 -0.45 -0.34
N TYR A 69 17.66 -0.08 -0.44
CA TYR A 69 18.76 -1.05 -0.37
C TYR A 69 18.72 -1.83 0.95
N TRP A 70 18.56 -1.16 2.10
CA TRP A 70 18.44 -1.82 3.40
C TRP A 70 17.22 -2.75 3.45
N MET A 71 16.06 -2.32 2.96
CA MET A 71 14.83 -3.13 2.91
C MET A 71 15.02 -4.44 2.12
N MET A 72 15.78 -4.41 1.03
CA MET A 72 15.96 -5.60 0.17
C MET A 72 17.02 -6.58 0.71
N HIS A 73 17.98 -6.10 1.52
CA HIS A 73 19.17 -6.88 1.88
C HIS A 73 19.28 -7.24 3.37
N SER A 74 18.68 -6.45 4.26
CA SER A 74 18.69 -6.69 5.70
C SER A 74 17.85 -7.90 6.10
N GLN A 75 18.12 -8.46 7.28
CA GLN A 75 17.32 -9.58 7.82
C GLN A 75 15.88 -9.13 8.10
N ASN A 76 15.68 -7.98 8.76
CA ASN A 76 14.36 -7.42 9.02
C ASN A 76 13.56 -7.22 7.73
N GLY A 77 14.21 -6.70 6.68
CA GLY A 77 13.60 -6.55 5.36
C GLY A 77 13.18 -7.87 4.72
N LYS A 78 14.03 -8.90 4.78
CA LYS A 78 13.71 -10.25 4.28
C LYS A 78 12.57 -10.91 5.05
N ASP A 79 12.53 -10.73 6.37
CA ASP A 79 11.47 -11.28 7.22
C ASP A 79 10.10 -10.64 6.86
N GLU A 80 10.06 -9.32 6.69
CA GLU A 80 8.84 -8.61 6.29
C GLU A 80 8.42 -8.97 4.85
N ALA A 81 9.38 -9.09 3.93
CA ALA A 81 9.11 -9.53 2.56
C ALA A 81 8.43 -10.91 2.52
N ALA A 82 8.79 -11.79 3.46
CA ALA A 82 8.25 -13.14 3.58
C ALA A 82 6.88 -13.19 4.31
N ALA A 83 6.41 -12.09 4.89
CA ALA A 83 5.12 -12.04 5.56
C ALA A 83 3.98 -12.36 4.59
N LYS A 84 3.05 -13.21 5.05
CA LYS A 84 1.95 -13.73 4.22
C LYS A 84 0.66 -12.91 4.32
N ASN A 85 0.59 -11.96 5.23
CA ASN A 85 -0.57 -11.08 5.47
C ASN A 85 -0.28 -9.67 4.95
N ASN A 86 -1.05 -8.68 5.39
CA ASN A 86 -0.93 -7.25 5.06
C ASN A 86 0.50 -6.68 5.14
N HIS A 87 1.36 -7.19 6.02
CA HIS A 87 2.75 -6.76 6.13
C HIS A 87 3.51 -6.97 4.81
N GLY A 88 3.36 -8.14 4.19
CA GLY A 88 4.01 -8.44 2.92
C GLY A 88 3.48 -7.57 1.77
N THR A 89 2.19 -7.25 1.79
CA THR A 89 1.57 -6.33 0.82
C THR A 89 2.17 -4.93 0.93
N PHE A 90 2.24 -4.37 2.14
CA PHE A 90 2.82 -3.04 2.34
C PHE A 90 4.34 -3.02 2.20
N TYR A 91 5.04 -4.14 2.41
CA TYR A 91 6.43 -4.25 2.02
C TYR A 91 6.60 -4.02 0.51
N ASP A 92 5.81 -4.71 -0.32
CA ASP A 92 5.87 -4.56 -1.77
C ASP A 92 5.50 -3.12 -2.19
N VAL A 93 4.48 -2.50 -1.58
CA VAL A 93 4.12 -1.09 -1.85
C VAL A 93 5.30 -0.17 -1.59
N GLN A 94 5.96 -0.31 -0.44
CA GLN A 94 7.12 0.50 -0.06
C GLN A 94 8.27 0.31 -1.06
N VAL A 95 8.62 -0.95 -1.37
CA VAL A 95 9.71 -1.27 -2.31
C VAL A 95 9.44 -0.70 -3.70
N VAL A 96 8.23 -0.91 -4.23
CA VAL A 96 7.85 -0.41 -5.57
C VAL A 96 7.90 1.11 -5.61
N SER A 97 7.30 1.78 -4.62
CA SER A 97 7.24 3.25 -4.58
C SER A 97 8.64 3.88 -4.48
N LEU A 98 9.50 3.33 -3.62
CA LEU A 98 10.89 3.78 -3.49
C LEU A 98 11.70 3.48 -4.75
N ALA A 99 11.50 2.32 -5.37
CA ALA A 99 12.18 1.96 -6.62
C ALA A 99 11.79 2.92 -7.75
N LEU A 100 10.50 3.26 -7.90
CA LEU A 100 10.05 4.25 -8.88
C LEU A 100 10.62 5.64 -8.60
N PHE A 101 10.62 6.08 -7.34
CA PHE A 101 11.19 7.36 -6.94
C PHE A 101 12.70 7.48 -7.23
N ASN A 102 13.41 6.34 -7.21
CA ASN A 102 14.85 6.25 -7.50
C ASN A 102 15.16 5.81 -8.94
N ASP A 103 14.20 5.86 -9.87
CA ASP A 103 14.33 5.43 -11.28
C ASP A 103 14.79 3.96 -11.46
N GLN A 104 14.57 3.10 -10.47
CA GLN A 104 14.89 1.67 -10.47
C GLN A 104 13.72 0.83 -11.00
N ILE A 105 13.31 1.11 -12.23
CA ILE A 105 12.09 0.56 -12.87
C ILE A 105 12.04 -0.97 -12.89
N GLU A 106 13.17 -1.64 -13.10
CA GLU A 106 13.21 -3.12 -13.13
C GLU A 106 12.90 -3.76 -11.78
N ILE A 107 13.29 -3.12 -10.67
CA ILE A 107 12.95 -3.60 -9.32
C ILE A 107 11.44 -3.49 -9.13
N ALA A 108 10.86 -2.32 -9.44
CA ALA A 108 9.41 -2.11 -9.35
C ALA A 108 8.65 -3.15 -10.18
N ARG A 109 9.03 -3.33 -11.45
CA ARG A 109 8.38 -4.30 -12.36
C ARG A 109 8.46 -5.73 -11.83
N SER A 110 9.64 -6.16 -11.36
CA SER A 110 9.86 -7.50 -10.83
C SER A 110 9.00 -7.78 -9.58
N VAL A 111 8.96 -6.84 -8.64
CA VAL A 111 8.14 -6.97 -7.42
C VAL A 111 6.65 -7.02 -7.77
N LEU A 112 6.16 -6.15 -8.65
CA LEU A 112 4.76 -6.13 -9.08
C LEU A 112 4.35 -7.43 -9.82
N GLN A 113 5.22 -7.96 -10.68
CA GLN A 113 4.96 -9.25 -11.33
C GLN A 113 4.86 -10.38 -10.31
N ALA A 114 5.76 -10.42 -9.33
CA ALA A 114 5.73 -11.41 -8.26
C ALA A 114 4.52 -11.24 -7.31
N ALA A 115 4.05 -10.01 -7.11
CA ALA A 115 2.94 -9.70 -6.20
C ALA A 115 1.62 -10.37 -6.61
N ARG A 116 1.42 -10.64 -7.90
CA ARG A 116 0.28 -11.41 -8.41
C ARG A 116 0.14 -12.75 -7.69
N GLU A 117 1.22 -13.52 -7.61
CA GLU A 117 1.22 -14.81 -6.92
C GLU A 117 1.43 -14.65 -5.40
N LYS A 118 2.43 -13.86 -5.00
CA LYS A 118 2.85 -13.76 -3.59
C LYS A 118 1.83 -13.04 -2.70
N ARG A 119 1.04 -12.14 -3.27
CA ARG A 119 0.06 -11.32 -2.52
C ARG A 119 -1.35 -11.70 -2.91
N ILE A 120 -1.73 -11.60 -4.20
CA ILE A 120 -3.13 -11.81 -4.59
C ILE A 120 -3.53 -13.28 -4.47
N ALA A 121 -2.82 -14.19 -5.14
CA ALA A 121 -3.16 -15.63 -5.12
C ALA A 121 -3.06 -16.23 -3.71
N MET A 122 -2.06 -15.80 -2.93
CA MET A 122 -1.86 -16.22 -1.54
C MET A 122 -2.94 -15.67 -0.61
N GLN A 123 -3.17 -14.36 -0.59
CA GLN A 123 -3.94 -13.71 0.49
C GLN A 123 -5.44 -13.70 0.27
N ILE A 124 -5.92 -13.86 -0.96
CA ILE A 124 -7.33 -13.75 -1.31
C ILE A 124 -7.87 -15.12 -1.69
N GLU A 125 -8.99 -15.51 -1.09
CA GLU A 125 -9.73 -16.70 -1.46
C GLU A 125 -10.67 -16.46 -2.66
N PRO A 126 -11.18 -17.50 -3.32
CA PRO A 126 -12.08 -17.37 -4.47
C PRO A 126 -13.33 -16.49 -4.23
N ASP A 127 -13.80 -16.45 -2.99
CA ASP A 127 -14.95 -15.64 -2.57
C ASP A 127 -14.57 -14.21 -2.11
N GLY A 128 -13.28 -13.85 -2.15
CA GLY A 128 -12.78 -12.54 -1.76
C GLY A 128 -12.36 -12.43 -0.29
N ARG A 129 -12.56 -13.47 0.53
CA ARG A 129 -12.06 -13.46 1.91
C ARG A 129 -10.54 -13.32 1.96
N GLN A 130 -10.06 -12.69 3.03
CA GLN A 130 -8.65 -12.51 3.32
C GLN A 130 -8.33 -13.21 4.66
N PRO A 131 -8.09 -14.53 4.67
CA PRO A 131 -8.15 -15.34 5.90
C PRO A 131 -7.28 -14.83 7.05
N LEU A 132 -6.02 -14.46 6.75
CA LEU A 132 -5.08 -13.99 7.77
C LEU A 132 -5.46 -12.63 8.38
N GLU A 133 -6.28 -11.84 7.67
CA GLU A 133 -6.84 -10.60 8.20
C GLU A 133 -8.12 -10.84 9.00
N LEU A 134 -8.90 -11.85 8.61
CA LEU A 134 -10.13 -12.24 9.30
C LEU A 134 -9.89 -12.84 10.70
N GLU A 135 -8.70 -13.38 10.95
CA GLU A 135 -8.26 -13.87 12.26
C GLU A 135 -7.93 -12.76 13.27
N ARG A 136 -7.87 -11.49 12.82
CA ARG A 136 -7.44 -10.38 13.67
C ARG A 136 -8.58 -9.83 14.52
N THR A 137 -8.24 -9.23 15.66
CA THR A 137 -9.23 -8.61 16.55
C THR A 137 -9.95 -7.40 15.94
N LYS A 138 -9.33 -6.77 14.93
CA LYS A 138 -9.88 -5.68 14.11
C LYS A 138 -10.04 -6.16 12.66
N ALA A 139 -10.69 -7.30 12.45
CA ALA A 139 -10.66 -8.04 11.20
C ALA A 139 -11.11 -7.22 9.98
N LEU A 140 -12.15 -6.40 10.11
CA LEU A 140 -12.64 -5.55 9.01
C LEU A 140 -11.61 -4.46 8.67
N GLY A 141 -11.02 -3.84 9.70
CA GLY A 141 -9.96 -2.84 9.53
C GLY A 141 -8.72 -3.42 8.84
N TYR A 142 -8.25 -4.59 9.27
CA TYR A 142 -7.12 -5.28 8.63
C TYR A 142 -7.42 -5.69 7.18
N SER A 143 -8.63 -6.18 6.91
CA SER A 143 -9.06 -6.55 5.56
C SER A 143 -9.12 -5.34 4.62
N ALA A 144 -9.63 -4.20 5.11
CA ALA A 144 -9.66 -2.94 4.37
C ALA A 144 -8.24 -2.38 4.15
N MET A 145 -7.37 -2.45 5.17
CA MET A 145 -5.99 -1.99 5.09
C MET A 145 -5.18 -2.80 4.05
N ASN A 146 -5.26 -4.13 4.09
CA ASN A 146 -4.58 -4.97 3.11
C ASN A 146 -5.10 -4.71 1.69
N LEU A 147 -6.43 -4.57 1.54
CA LEU A 147 -7.05 -4.23 0.26
C LEU A 147 -6.54 -2.88 -0.28
N ALA A 148 -6.35 -1.88 0.59
CA ALA A 148 -5.76 -0.60 0.20
C ALA A 148 -4.33 -0.78 -0.34
N GLY A 149 -3.49 -1.59 0.31
CA GLY A 149 -2.15 -1.90 -0.19
C GLY A 149 -2.17 -2.63 -1.55
N LEU A 150 -3.10 -3.57 -1.75
CA LEU A 150 -3.25 -4.27 -3.04
C LEU A 150 -3.71 -3.33 -4.17
N PHE A 151 -4.60 -2.38 -3.87
CA PHE A 151 -5.01 -1.35 -4.81
C PHE A 151 -3.87 -0.38 -5.14
N GLU A 152 -3.04 -0.05 -4.15
CA GLU A 152 -1.85 0.78 -4.33
C GLU A 152 -0.86 0.09 -5.28
N LEU A 153 -0.60 -1.21 -5.11
CA LEU A 153 0.19 -2.00 -6.07
C LEU A 153 -0.42 -1.96 -7.48
N GLY A 154 -1.75 -1.95 -7.59
CA GLY A 154 -2.44 -1.79 -8.86
C GLY A 154 -2.16 -0.45 -9.53
N LEU A 155 -2.20 0.65 -8.77
CA LEU A 155 -1.89 1.99 -9.28
C LEU A 155 -0.42 2.11 -9.68
N LEU A 156 0.49 1.65 -8.82
CA LEU A 156 1.93 1.65 -9.10
C LEU A 156 2.27 0.79 -10.33
N GLY A 157 1.55 -0.32 -10.54
CA GLY A 157 1.69 -1.18 -11.72
C GLY A 157 1.48 -0.47 -13.05
N GLU A 158 0.58 0.52 -13.10
CA GLU A 158 0.28 1.28 -14.32
C GLU A 158 1.48 2.09 -14.79
N ASN A 159 2.33 2.56 -13.87
CA ASN A 159 3.52 3.34 -14.20
C ASN A 159 4.61 2.53 -14.90
N VAL A 160 4.56 1.19 -14.81
CA VAL A 160 5.58 0.29 -15.36
C VAL A 160 5.03 -0.81 -16.26
N GLY A 161 3.75 -0.69 -16.66
CA GLY A 161 3.10 -1.61 -17.58
C GLY A 161 2.81 -2.99 -16.97
N VAL A 162 2.68 -3.11 -15.64
CA VAL A 162 2.30 -4.36 -14.98
C VAL A 162 0.82 -4.30 -14.59
N ASP A 163 -0.01 -5.04 -15.32
CA ASP A 163 -1.44 -5.12 -15.02
C ASP A 163 -1.71 -6.02 -13.81
N ILE A 164 -2.06 -5.40 -12.69
CA ILE A 164 -2.53 -6.07 -11.46
C ILE A 164 -4.07 -6.15 -11.45
N TRP A 165 -4.75 -5.17 -12.03
CA TRP A 165 -6.20 -5.05 -12.00
C TRP A 165 -6.91 -6.23 -12.67
N SER A 166 -6.36 -6.72 -13.79
CA SER A 166 -6.94 -7.86 -14.53
C SER A 166 -6.42 -9.22 -14.08
N PHE A 167 -5.44 -9.26 -13.15
CA PHE A 167 -4.89 -10.54 -12.67
C PHE A 167 -5.98 -11.36 -11.97
N ARG A 168 -6.05 -12.64 -12.33
CA ARG A 168 -6.93 -13.61 -11.72
C ARG A 168 -6.29 -14.99 -11.73
N THR A 169 -6.43 -15.73 -10.65
CA THR A 169 -6.07 -17.15 -10.62
C THR A 169 -7.13 -18.00 -11.34
N LEU A 170 -6.82 -19.28 -11.58
CA LEU A 170 -7.75 -20.23 -12.22
C LEU A 170 -9.03 -20.44 -11.41
N ASP A 171 -8.95 -20.40 -10.08
CA ASP A 171 -10.09 -20.49 -9.16
C ASP A 171 -10.76 -19.13 -8.87
N GLY A 172 -10.32 -18.06 -9.53
CA GLY A 172 -11.02 -16.77 -9.56
C GLY A 172 -10.60 -15.74 -8.52
N ARG A 173 -9.52 -15.97 -7.76
CA ARG A 173 -8.96 -15.00 -6.79
C ARG A 173 -8.48 -13.75 -7.52
N ASN A 174 -8.90 -12.58 -7.06
CA ASN A 174 -8.45 -11.29 -7.58
C ASN A 174 -8.80 -10.15 -6.60
N ILE A 175 -8.19 -8.98 -6.79
CA ILE A 175 -8.37 -7.84 -5.87
C ILE A 175 -9.80 -7.26 -5.90
N ARG A 176 -10.54 -7.39 -7.01
CA ARG A 176 -11.94 -6.96 -7.08
C ARG A 176 -12.83 -7.85 -6.22
N LYS A 177 -12.60 -9.16 -6.18
CA LYS A 177 -13.31 -10.10 -5.29
C LYS A 177 -13.14 -9.73 -3.82
N ALA A 178 -11.93 -9.35 -3.42
CA ALA A 178 -11.68 -8.88 -2.06
C ALA A 178 -12.47 -7.61 -1.72
N LEU A 179 -12.60 -6.67 -2.66
CA LEU A 179 -13.49 -5.51 -2.48
C LEU A 179 -14.97 -5.94 -2.41
N ASP A 180 -15.43 -6.75 -3.36
CA ASP A 180 -16.82 -7.24 -3.41
C ASP A 180 -17.24 -7.96 -2.13
N TYR A 181 -16.31 -8.68 -1.49
CA TYR A 181 -16.53 -9.32 -0.20
C TYR A 181 -16.81 -8.31 0.92
N LEU A 182 -16.06 -7.20 0.98
CA LEU A 182 -16.19 -6.19 2.04
C LEU A 182 -17.39 -5.26 1.87
N VAL A 183 -17.81 -5.00 0.63
CA VAL A 183 -18.85 -4.00 0.30
C VAL A 183 -20.15 -4.16 1.10
N PRO A 184 -20.79 -5.34 1.19
CA PRO A 184 -22.05 -5.48 1.93
C PRO A 184 -21.95 -5.15 3.42
N PHE A 185 -20.79 -5.41 4.04
CA PHE A 185 -20.57 -5.14 5.45
C PHE A 185 -20.33 -3.65 5.71
N VAL A 186 -19.55 -3.01 4.85
CA VAL A 186 -19.28 -1.56 4.92
C VAL A 186 -20.54 -0.75 4.60
N ALA A 187 -21.37 -1.23 3.66
CA ALA A 187 -22.64 -0.59 3.31
C ALA A 187 -23.71 -0.67 4.41
N GLY A 188 -23.52 -1.55 5.40
CA GLY A 188 -24.47 -1.86 6.46
C GLY A 188 -25.58 -2.83 6.02
N GLU A 189 -25.41 -3.51 4.89
CA GLU A 189 -26.39 -4.45 4.34
C GLU A 189 -26.29 -5.83 5.00
N GLN A 190 -25.09 -6.19 5.48
CA GLN A 190 -24.84 -7.43 6.20
C GLN A 190 -24.10 -7.17 7.52
N LYS A 191 -24.36 -8.03 8.51
CA LYS A 191 -23.66 -8.00 9.79
C LYS A 191 -22.28 -8.61 9.65
N TRP A 192 -21.25 -7.93 10.14
CA TRP A 192 -19.88 -8.46 10.14
C TRP A 192 -19.78 -9.70 11.06
N PRO A 193 -19.36 -10.87 10.53
CA PRO A 193 -19.38 -12.12 11.30
C PRO A 193 -18.07 -12.41 12.06
N TYR A 194 -17.06 -11.54 11.97
CA TYR A 194 -15.76 -11.70 12.64
C TYR A 194 -15.56 -10.65 13.74
N GLN A 195 -14.42 -10.73 14.44
CA GLN A 195 -14.10 -9.80 15.50
C GLN A 195 -13.79 -8.40 14.95
N GLN A 196 -14.36 -7.37 15.59
CA GLN A 196 -14.04 -5.97 15.31
C GLN A 196 -14.13 -5.18 16.61
N ILE A 197 -13.07 -5.23 17.43
CA ILE A 197 -13.05 -4.64 18.78
C ILE A 197 -12.97 -3.12 18.82
N ILE A 198 -12.69 -2.48 17.68
CA ILE A 198 -12.75 -1.03 17.52
C ILE A 198 -13.71 -0.75 16.38
N GLU A 199 -14.58 0.24 16.53
CA GLU A 199 -15.49 0.67 15.47
C GLU A 199 -14.73 0.92 14.16
N PHE A 200 -15.21 0.31 13.07
CA PHE A 200 -14.68 0.53 11.74
C PHE A 200 -15.19 1.85 11.18
N LYS A 201 -14.28 2.70 10.71
CA LYS A 201 -14.65 4.00 10.12
C LYS A 201 -14.65 3.87 8.61
N GLY A 202 -15.70 4.34 7.94
CA GLY A 202 -15.79 4.28 6.48
C GLY A 202 -14.62 4.97 5.75
N ALA A 203 -13.98 5.97 6.37
CA ALA A 203 -12.75 6.58 5.87
C ALA A 203 -11.61 5.58 5.64
N GLU A 204 -11.60 4.42 6.31
CA GLU A 204 -10.59 3.37 6.15
C GLU A 204 -10.67 2.64 4.79
N ILE A 205 -11.83 2.66 4.11
CA ILE A 205 -12.02 2.04 2.78
C ILE A 205 -12.42 3.04 1.69
N SER A 206 -12.81 4.25 2.07
CA SER A 206 -13.25 5.30 1.14
C SER A 206 -12.30 5.52 -0.06
N PRO A 207 -10.96 5.62 0.12
CA PRO A 207 -10.03 5.74 -1.01
C PRO A 207 -10.09 4.56 -1.99
N VAL A 208 -10.22 3.33 -1.48
CA VAL A 208 -10.32 2.10 -2.29
C VAL A 208 -11.57 2.13 -3.16
N LEU A 209 -12.72 2.53 -2.58
CA LEU A 209 -13.98 2.66 -3.32
C LEU A 209 -13.89 3.72 -4.42
N ALA A 210 -13.18 4.82 -4.16
CA ALA A 210 -12.99 5.90 -5.11
C ALA A 210 -12.12 5.46 -6.30
N VAL A 211 -11.05 4.69 -6.05
CA VAL A 211 -10.24 4.06 -7.11
C VAL A 211 -11.06 3.02 -7.88
N ALA A 212 -11.80 2.16 -7.17
CA ALA A 212 -12.64 1.11 -7.77
C ALA A 212 -13.70 1.70 -8.71
N ALA A 213 -14.26 2.86 -8.39
CA ALA A 213 -15.22 3.57 -9.24
C ALA A 213 -14.64 3.88 -10.63
N VAL A 214 -13.36 4.26 -10.69
CA VAL A 214 -12.65 4.52 -11.95
C VAL A 214 -12.30 3.21 -12.67
N LYS A 215 -11.84 2.20 -11.93
CA LYS A 215 -11.30 0.97 -12.53
C LYS A 215 -12.36 -0.02 -13.02
N TYR A 216 -13.48 -0.17 -12.33
CA TYR A 216 -14.39 -1.31 -12.56
C TYR A 216 -15.74 -0.98 -13.21
N LYS A 217 -16.05 0.30 -13.46
CA LYS A 217 -17.32 0.76 -14.09
C LYS A 217 -18.58 0.15 -13.46
N ASP A 218 -18.52 -0.15 -12.16
CA ASP A 218 -19.60 -0.74 -11.38
C ASP A 218 -20.11 0.31 -10.41
N ARG A 219 -21.39 0.69 -10.55
CA ARG A 219 -21.99 1.82 -9.82
C ARG A 219 -22.03 1.61 -8.31
N ARG A 220 -21.97 0.36 -7.84
CA ARG A 220 -21.97 0.04 -6.41
C ARG A 220 -20.81 0.72 -5.66
N TYR A 221 -19.64 0.85 -6.30
CA TYR A 221 -18.48 1.47 -5.68
C TYR A 221 -18.59 3.01 -5.52
N PRO A 222 -18.85 3.81 -6.57
CA PRO A 222 -19.02 5.25 -6.41
C PRO A 222 -20.23 5.61 -5.54
N ASP A 223 -21.34 4.87 -5.65
CA ASP A 223 -22.53 5.12 -4.83
C ASP A 223 -22.21 4.92 -3.33
N LEU A 224 -21.49 3.85 -2.99
CA LEU A 224 -21.03 3.62 -1.62
C LEU A 224 -19.95 4.61 -1.18
N ALA A 225 -19.03 5.00 -2.07
CA ALA A 225 -17.99 5.97 -1.78
C ALA A 225 -18.60 7.31 -1.33
N VAL A 226 -19.57 7.83 -2.08
CA VAL A 226 -20.27 9.09 -1.77
C VAL A 226 -21.10 8.98 -0.49
N LYS A 227 -21.74 7.83 -0.24
CA LYS A 227 -22.48 7.58 1.00
C LYS A 227 -21.58 7.67 2.24
N ILE A 228 -20.33 7.22 2.13
CA ILE A 228 -19.36 7.19 3.24
C ILE A 228 -18.63 8.52 3.39
N ASP A 229 -18.21 9.12 2.27
CA ASP A 229 -17.49 10.38 2.22
C ASP A 229 -17.92 11.12 0.94
N ALA A 230 -18.82 12.09 1.10
CA ALA A 230 -19.41 12.84 -0.01
C ALA A 230 -18.38 13.58 -0.87
N ASP A 231 -17.17 13.81 -0.35
CA ASP A 231 -16.10 14.56 -1.02
C ASP A 231 -14.99 13.66 -1.57
N VAL A 232 -15.06 12.34 -1.38
CA VAL A 232 -13.97 11.45 -1.78
C VAL A 232 -13.77 11.43 -3.30
N LEU A 233 -14.85 11.39 -4.07
CA LEU A 233 -14.77 11.32 -5.53
C LEU A 233 -14.17 12.58 -6.15
N ARG A 234 -14.31 13.74 -5.48
CA ARG A 234 -13.70 15.01 -5.90
C ARG A 234 -12.18 15.05 -5.71
N ARG A 235 -11.64 14.14 -4.89
CA ARG A 235 -10.22 14.05 -4.54
C ARG A 235 -9.51 12.91 -5.27
N VAL A 236 -10.23 12.16 -6.10
CA VAL A 236 -9.67 11.00 -6.81
C VAL A 236 -8.44 11.39 -7.62
N ASP A 237 -8.46 12.51 -8.35
CA ASP A 237 -7.34 12.93 -9.20
C ASP A 237 -6.10 13.40 -8.43
N THR A 238 -6.22 13.57 -7.10
CA THR A 238 -5.09 13.92 -6.22
C THR A 238 -4.36 12.71 -5.66
N PHE A 239 -4.81 11.47 -5.94
CA PHE A 239 -4.03 10.29 -5.58
C PHE A 239 -2.79 10.23 -6.49
N PRO A 240 -1.60 10.27 -5.90
CA PRO A 240 -0.35 10.45 -6.63
C PRO A 240 0.13 9.18 -7.37
N PHE A 241 1.18 9.31 -8.20
CA PHE A 241 1.58 8.41 -9.32
C PHE A 241 0.54 8.18 -10.42
N ARG A 242 -0.07 9.27 -10.87
CA ARG A 242 -0.87 9.35 -12.11
C ARG A 242 -0.11 10.21 -13.11
N PRO A 243 -0.09 9.82 -14.39
CA PRO A 243 1.10 9.79 -15.25
C PRO A 243 1.91 11.09 -15.20
N LEU A 244 3.13 11.01 -14.66
CA LEU A 244 4.23 11.89 -15.05
C LEU A 244 4.99 11.20 -16.18
N LEU A 245 4.34 11.05 -17.34
CA LEU A 245 5.03 10.73 -18.58
C LEU A 245 4.68 11.77 -19.64
N SER A 246 5.74 12.45 -20.08
CA SER A 246 5.85 13.45 -21.15
C SER A 246 5.20 14.83 -20.93
N GLN A 247 6.05 15.80 -20.57
CA GLN A 247 6.25 16.98 -21.41
C GLN A 247 7.73 17.04 -21.80
#